data_AF-A0A2D4YDF9-F1
#
_entry.id   AF-A0A2D4YDF9-F1
#
_cell.length_a   1.000
_cell.length_b   1.000
_cell.length_c   1.000
_cell.angle_alpha   90.00
_cell.angle_beta   90.00
_cell.angle_gamma   90.00
#
_symmetry.space_group_name_H-M   'P 1'
#
loop_
_entity.id
_entity.type
_entity.pdbx_description
1 polymer ?
#
loop_
_entity_poly.entity_id
_entity_poly.type
_entity_poly.pdbx_seq_one_letter_code
_entity_poly.pdbx_strand_id
1 'polypeptide(L)'
;MADVSYKRHIAKTITWRIVGTIDTIILSWFITGDPLAGIKIGLAEVTTKTVLYYLHERVWYKINLSKEGVLLESRKRHIAKTITWRFIGTLDTMTLAWIVSGNPLAAIQIGFAEVVTKMIFYYIHERVWYKINFGISKRNN
;
A
#
# COMPACT_ATOMS: atom_id res chain seq x y z
N MET A 1 -6.89 -2.43 -30.14
CA MET A 1 -5.80 -3.25 -29.56
C MET A 1 -5.58 -2.78 -28.14
N ALA A 2 -6.11 -3.49 -27.14
CA ALA A 2 -5.80 -3.16 -25.74
C ALA A 2 -4.32 -3.47 -25.52
N ASP A 3 -3.55 -2.45 -25.17
CA ASP A 3 -2.11 -2.50 -24.98
C ASP A 3 -1.76 -3.70 -24.10
N VAL A 4 -0.88 -4.58 -24.61
CA VAL A 4 -0.50 -5.87 -24.01
C VAL A 4 -0.04 -5.69 -22.55
N SER A 5 0.43 -4.49 -22.23
CA SER A 5 0.75 -3.93 -20.91
C SER A 5 -0.40 -3.92 -19.88
N TYR A 6 -1.65 -3.61 -20.27
CA TYR A 6 -2.75 -3.38 -19.33
C TYR A 6 -3.16 -4.65 -18.56
N LYS A 7 -3.21 -5.80 -19.24
CA LYS A 7 -3.54 -7.10 -18.63
C LYS A 7 -2.51 -7.49 -17.57
N ARG A 8 -1.22 -7.23 -17.84
CA ARG A 8 -0.13 -7.47 -16.90
C ARG A 8 -0.25 -6.57 -15.67
N HIS A 9 -0.53 -5.28 -15.84
CA HIS A 9 -0.67 -4.35 -14.73
C HIS A 9 -1.84 -4.68 -13.81
N ILE A 10 -3.01 -5.03 -14.36
CA ILE A 10 -4.15 -5.50 -13.56
C ILE A 10 -3.77 -6.74 -12.77
N ALA A 11 -3.17 -7.74 -13.42
CA ALA A 11 -2.80 -8.98 -12.77
C ALA A 11 -1.77 -8.74 -11.64
N LYS A 12 -0.77 -7.89 -11.85
CA LYS A 12 0.20 -7.48 -10.83
C LYS A 12 -0.46 -6.77 -9.64
N THR A 13 -1.44 -5.92 -9.88
CA THR A 13 -2.18 -5.21 -8.82
C THR A 13 -3.03 -6.17 -7.99
N ILE A 14 -3.81 -7.04 -8.62
CA ILE A 14 -4.65 -8.03 -7.92
C ILE A 14 -3.78 -8.95 -7.07
N THR A 15 -2.71 -9.49 -7.67
CA THR A 15 -1.80 -10.38 -6.95
C THR A 15 -1.09 -9.68 -5.79
N TRP A 16 -0.67 -8.43 -5.95
CA TRP A 16 -0.08 -7.66 -4.85
C TRP A 16 -1.07 -7.35 -3.71
N ARG A 17 -2.33 -7.01 -4.04
CA ARG A 17 -3.36 -6.75 -3.01
C ARG A 17 -3.63 -7.98 -2.16
N ILE A 18 -3.67 -9.17 -2.79
CA ILE A 18 -3.86 -10.44 -2.08
C ILE A 18 -2.69 -10.69 -1.11
N VAL A 19 -1.44 -10.58 -1.59
CA VAL A 19 -0.25 -10.82 -0.76
C VAL A 19 -0.17 -9.83 0.40
N GLY A 20 -0.36 -8.53 0.13
CA GLY A 20 -0.26 -7.48 1.14
C GLY A 20 -1.35 -7.56 2.21
N THR A 21 -2.58 -7.95 1.86
CA THR A 21 -3.67 -8.13 2.84
C THR A 21 -3.46 -9.39 3.68
N ILE A 22 -2.97 -10.48 3.09
CA ILE A 22 -2.64 -11.71 3.84
C ILE A 22 -1.53 -11.43 4.84
N ASP A 23 -0.49 -10.69 4.43
CA ASP A 23 0.62 -10.30 5.32
C ASP A 23 0.11 -9.52 6.55
N THR A 24 -0.72 -8.50 6.34
CA THR A 24 -1.32 -7.73 7.45
C THR A 24 -2.12 -8.60 8.42
N ILE A 25 -2.93 -9.53 7.91
CA ILE A 25 -3.75 -10.41 8.74
C ILE A 25 -2.86 -11.35 9.56
N ILE A 26 -1.83 -11.94 8.93
CA ILE A 26 -0.90 -12.87 9.58
C ILE A 26 -0.07 -12.15 10.64
N LEU A 27 0.51 -11.00 10.32
CA LEU A 27 1.31 -10.21 11.27
C LEU A 27 0.47 -9.75 12.46
N SER A 28 -0.73 -9.25 12.18
CA SER A 28 -1.64 -8.79 13.23
C SER A 28 -2.05 -9.95 14.13
N TRP A 29 -2.36 -11.13 13.56
CA TRP A 29 -2.63 -12.33 14.36
C TRP A 29 -1.40 -12.73 15.19
N PHE A 30 -0.22 -12.84 14.58
CA PHE A 30 0.99 -13.26 15.29
C PHE A 30 1.35 -12.34 16.46
N ILE A 31 1.17 -11.02 16.30
CA ILE A 31 1.51 -10.03 17.34
C ILE A 31 0.43 -9.94 18.41
N THR A 32 -0.85 -10.03 18.04
CA THR A 32 -1.97 -9.92 19.00
C THR A 32 -2.31 -11.24 19.69
N GLY A 33 -1.93 -12.39 19.11
CA GLY A 33 -2.37 -13.72 19.52
C GLY A 33 -3.82 -14.05 19.14
N ASP A 34 -4.57 -13.11 18.54
CA ASP A 34 -5.98 -13.27 18.18
C ASP A 34 -6.20 -13.19 16.65
N PRO A 35 -6.63 -14.29 15.99
CA PRO A 35 -6.95 -14.29 14.57
C PRO A 35 -8.07 -13.30 14.20
N LEU A 36 -9.06 -13.09 15.09
CA LEU A 36 -10.19 -12.19 14.82
C LEU A 36 -9.74 -10.73 14.82
N ALA A 37 -8.80 -10.36 15.69
CA ALA A 37 -8.18 -9.04 15.68
C ALA A 37 -7.47 -8.77 14.34
N GLY A 38 -6.73 -9.75 13.80
CA GLY A 38 -6.04 -9.60 12.52
C GLY A 38 -6.97 -9.36 11.34
N ILE A 39 -8.10 -10.08 11.27
CA ILE A 39 -9.12 -9.87 10.23
C ILE A 39 -9.77 -8.48 10.35
N LYS A 40 -10.11 -8.06 11.58
CA LYS A 40 -10.71 -6.74 11.85
C LYS A 40 -9.78 -5.60 11.44
N ILE A 41 -8.48 -5.69 11.78
CA ILE A 41 -7.48 -4.69 11.40
C ILE A 41 -7.35 -4.63 9.88
N GLY A 42 -7.21 -5.78 9.21
CA GLY A 42 -7.07 -5.83 7.75
C GLY A 42 -8.27 -5.24 6.99
N LEU A 43 -9.50 -5.51 7.45
CA LEU A 43 -10.71 -4.93 6.84
C LEU A 43 -10.84 -3.43 7.13
N ALA A 44 -10.50 -3.00 8.34
CA ALA A 44 -10.53 -1.59 8.71
C ALA A 44 -9.53 -0.78 7.86
N GLU A 45 -8.29 -1.27 7.69
CA GLU A 45 -7.27 -0.62 6.87
C GLU A 45 -7.72 -0.39 5.43
N VAL A 46 -8.37 -1.37 4.81
CA VAL A 46 -8.84 -1.24 3.42
C VAL A 46 -9.83 -0.07 3.29
N THR A 47 -10.72 0.09 4.27
CA THR A 47 -11.73 1.14 4.28
C THR A 47 -11.11 2.50 4.58
N THR A 48 -10.32 2.61 5.63
CA THR A 48 -9.71 3.87 6.07
C THR A 48 -8.69 4.39 5.08
N LYS A 49 -7.77 3.54 4.60
CA LYS A 49 -6.71 3.96 3.67
C LYS A 49 -7.26 4.41 2.33
N THR A 50 -8.39 3.86 1.90
CA THR A 50 -9.07 4.33 0.68
C THR A 50 -9.53 5.79 0.83
N VAL A 51 -10.16 6.12 1.96
CA VAL A 51 -10.62 7.49 2.25
C VAL A 51 -9.44 8.43 2.48
N LEU A 52 -8.46 8.03 3.30
CA LEU A 52 -7.28 8.85 3.62
C LEU A 52 -6.43 9.12 2.38
N TYR A 53 -6.24 8.13 1.51
CA TYR A 53 -5.48 8.32 0.27
C TYR A 53 -6.19 9.30 -0.65
N TYR A 54 -7.52 9.17 -0.80
CA TYR A 54 -8.32 10.12 -1.57
C TYR A 54 -8.15 11.55 -1.04
N LEU A 55 -8.31 11.75 0.27
CA LEU A 55 -8.15 13.07 0.88
C LEU A 55 -6.73 13.63 0.71
N HIS A 56 -5.70 12.79 0.87
CA HIS A 56 -4.30 13.16 0.65
C HIS A 56 -4.06 13.66 -0.77
N GLU A 57 -4.58 12.95 -1.79
CA GLU A 57 -4.51 13.39 -3.18
C GLU A 57 -5.26 14.71 -3.40
N ARG A 58 -6.46 14.88 -2.80
CA ARG A 58 -7.23 16.14 -2.93
C ARG A 58 -6.50 17.33 -2.33
N VAL A 59 -5.81 17.14 -1.20
CA VAL A 59 -4.98 18.18 -0.57
C VAL A 59 -3.79 18.53 -1.48
N TRP A 60 -3.07 17.52 -1.99
CA TRP A 60 -1.94 17.73 -2.91
C TRP A 60 -2.33 18.28 -4.27
N TYR A 61 -3.58 18.11 -4.68
CA TYR A 61 -4.15 18.76 -5.85
C TYR A 61 -4.42 20.25 -5.58
N LYS A 62 -5.05 20.58 -4.44
CA LYS A 62 -5.32 21.98 -4.05
C LYS A 62 -4.05 22.80 -3.82
N ILE A 63 -3.00 22.20 -3.26
CA ILE A 63 -1.71 22.87 -3.05
C ILE A 63 -1.04 23.22 -4.39
N ASN A 64 -1.38 22.53 -5.48
CA ASN A 64 -0.72 22.69 -6.78
C ASN A 64 -1.50 23.63 -7.73
N LEU A 65 -2.04 24.74 -7.21
CA LEU A 65 -2.64 25.82 -8.00
C LEU A 65 -1.56 26.50 -8.86
N SER A 66 -1.23 25.88 -9.99
CA SER A 66 -0.63 26.57 -11.13
C SER A 66 -1.61 27.64 -11.60
N LYS A 67 -1.11 28.84 -11.88
CA LYS A 67 -1.91 30.03 -12.24
C LYS A 67 -2.88 29.79 -13.42
N GLU A 68 -2.69 28.72 -14.19
CA GLU A 68 -3.46 28.38 -15.40
C GLU A 68 -4.04 26.94 -15.38
N GLY A 69 -4.03 26.24 -14.24
CA GLY A 69 -4.57 24.86 -14.15
C GLY A 69 -3.66 23.76 -14.72
N VAL A 70 -2.43 24.10 -15.12
CA VAL A 70 -1.45 23.12 -15.61
C VAL A 70 -0.74 22.45 -14.43
N LEU A 71 -0.96 21.15 -14.24
CA LEU A 71 -0.27 20.37 -13.20
C LEU A 71 1.23 20.28 -13.49
N LEU A 72 2.04 21.10 -12.82
CA LEU A 72 3.49 20.98 -12.86
C LEU A 72 3.93 19.84 -11.93
N GLU A 73 4.26 18.68 -12.51
CA GLU A 73 4.79 17.55 -11.76
C GLU A 73 6.32 17.66 -11.61
N SER A 74 6.80 17.85 -10.37
CA SER A 74 8.23 17.84 -10.07
C SER A 74 8.65 16.54 -9.36
N ARG A 75 9.88 16.07 -9.62
CA ARG A 75 10.48 14.94 -8.88
C ARG A 75 10.42 15.13 -7.36
N LYS A 76 10.58 16.37 -6.88
CA LYS A 76 10.50 16.72 -5.46
C LYS A 76 9.08 16.50 -4.88
N ARG A 77 8.03 16.81 -5.66
CA ARG A 77 6.64 16.58 -5.26
C ARG A 77 6.33 15.09 -5.10
N HIS A 78 6.77 14.24 -6.03
CA HIS A 78 6.55 12.80 -5.96
C HIS A 78 7.19 12.17 -4.72
N ILE A 79 8.41 12.60 -4.40
CA ILE A 79 9.10 12.18 -3.18
C ILE A 79 8.32 12.67 -1.95
N ALA A 80 7.91 13.94 -1.90
CA ALA A 80 7.16 14.50 -0.79
C ALA A 80 5.79 13.80 -0.58
N LYS A 81 5.05 13.52 -1.65
CA LYS A 81 3.79 12.76 -1.62
C LYS A 81 4.00 11.35 -1.06
N THR A 82 5.08 10.69 -1.48
CA THR A 82 5.42 9.34 -1.02
C THR A 82 5.74 9.34 0.48
N ILE A 83 6.58 10.27 0.93
CA ILE A 83 6.96 10.40 2.34
C ILE A 83 5.72 10.71 3.18
N THR A 84 4.94 11.72 2.80
CA THR A 84 3.72 12.11 3.55
C THR A 84 2.69 10.99 3.62
N TRP A 85 2.49 10.24 2.52
CA TRP A 85 1.60 9.07 2.53
C TRP A 85 2.11 7.95 3.44
N ARG A 86 3.43 7.70 3.48
CA ARG A 86 4.01 6.68 4.37
C ARG A 86 3.81 7.03 5.83
N PHE A 87 3.92 8.30 6.20
CA PHE A 87 3.60 8.74 7.55
C PHE A 87 2.12 8.55 7.89
N ILE A 88 1.21 9.08 7.06
CA ILE A 88 -0.24 9.00 7.31
C ILE A 88 -0.73 7.54 7.34
N GLY A 89 -0.32 6.73 6.36
CA GLY A 89 -0.76 5.35 6.25
C GLY A 89 -0.20 4.44 7.36
N THR A 90 0.99 4.73 7.89
CA THR A 90 1.55 3.96 9.02
C THR A 90 0.87 4.36 10.33
N LEU A 91 0.59 5.65 10.52
CA LEU A 91 -0.16 6.14 11.68
C LEU A 91 -1.59 5.58 11.71
N ASP A 92 -2.24 5.47 10.55
CA ASP A 92 -3.56 4.85 10.43
C ASP A 92 -3.53 3.37 10.86
N THR A 93 -2.58 2.58 10.37
CA THR A 93 -2.38 1.18 10.78
C THR A 93 -2.18 1.07 12.29
N MET A 94 -1.29 1.89 12.86
CA MET A 94 -1.03 1.88 14.31
C MET A 94 -2.29 2.27 15.10
N THR A 95 -3.03 3.28 14.64
CA THR A 95 -4.26 3.72 15.31
C THR A 95 -5.32 2.63 15.29
N LEU A 96 -5.56 2.00 14.14
CA LEU A 96 -6.52 0.91 13.99
C LEU A 96 -6.09 -0.32 14.79
N ALA A 97 -4.82 -0.70 14.72
CA ALA A 97 -4.28 -1.80 15.49
C ALA A 97 -4.44 -1.55 17.00
N TRP A 98 -4.25 -0.31 17.48
CA TRP A 98 -4.47 0.03 18.87
C TRP A 98 -5.94 -0.04 19.26
N ILE A 99 -6.84 0.52 18.45
CA ILE A 99 -8.29 0.48 18.72
C ILE A 99 -8.80 -0.96 18.77
N VAL A 100 -8.35 -1.82 17.86
CA VAL A 100 -8.82 -3.22 17.78
C VAL A 100 -8.18 -4.10 18.85
N SER A 101 -6.88 -3.94 19.12
CA SER A 101 -6.18 -4.78 20.11
C SER A 101 -6.27 -4.27 21.55
N GLY A 102 -6.62 -3.00 21.76
CA GLY A 102 -6.54 -2.33 23.06
C GLY A 102 -5.12 -2.08 23.56
N ASN A 103 -4.08 -2.53 22.83
CA ASN A 103 -2.68 -2.49 23.26
C ASN A 103 -1.82 -1.59 22.35
N PRO A 104 -1.33 -0.43 22.84
CA PRO A 104 -0.53 0.49 22.03
C PRO A 104 0.84 -0.08 21.66
N LEU A 105 1.41 -0.98 22.47
CA LEU A 105 2.69 -1.63 22.15
C LEU A 105 2.53 -2.59 20.96
N ALA A 106 1.46 -3.38 20.94
CA ALA A 106 1.13 -4.26 19.83
C ALA A 106 0.92 -3.47 18.53
N ALA A 107 0.24 -2.32 18.62
CA ALA A 107 0.02 -1.44 17.48
C ALA A 107 1.31 -0.92 16.84
N ILE A 108 2.27 -0.48 17.64
CA ILE A 108 3.58 -0.02 17.17
C ILE A 108 4.34 -1.17 16.51
N GLN A 109 4.32 -2.36 17.13
CA GLN A 109 4.96 -3.56 16.58
C GLN A 109 4.37 -3.95 15.22
N ILE A 110 3.04 -3.93 15.08
CA ILE A 110 2.37 -4.21 13.80
C ILE A 110 2.79 -3.20 12.74
N GLY A 111 2.72 -1.90 13.05
CA GLY A 111 3.08 -0.84 12.11
C GLY A 111 4.53 -0.94 11.62
N PHE A 112 5.48 -1.27 12.50
CA PHE A 112 6.87 -1.46 12.11
C PHE A 112 7.09 -2.74 11.31
N ALA A 113 6.47 -3.85 11.74
CA ALA A 113 6.57 -5.14 11.05
C ALA A 113 6.05 -5.03 9.60
N GLU A 114 4.90 -4.39 9.39
CA GLU A 114 4.34 -4.20 8.05
C GLU A 114 5.27 -3.46 7.09
N VAL A 115 5.97 -2.43 7.58
CA VAL A 115 6.89 -1.66 6.74
C VAL A 115 8.00 -2.55 6.23
N VAL A 116 8.59 -3.38 7.10
CA VAL A 116 9.69 -4.29 6.75
C VAL A 116 9.20 -5.41 5.84
N THR A 117 8.12 -6.11 6.22
CA THR A 117 7.61 -7.27 5.45
C THR A 117 7.11 -6.86 4.07
N LYS A 118 6.34 -5.76 3.95
CA LYS A 118 5.82 -5.31 2.66
C LYS A 118 6.92 -4.87 1.72
N MET A 119 8.03 -4.32 2.22
CA MET A 119 9.20 -4.03 1.37
C MET A 119 9.81 -5.31 0.78
N ILE A 120 9.99 -6.35 1.61
CA ILE A 120 10.54 -7.64 1.20
C ILE A 120 9.61 -8.35 0.21
N PHE A 121 8.33 -8.46 0.55
CA PHE A 121 7.34 -9.12 -0.31
C PHE A 121 7.12 -8.39 -1.61
N TYR A 122 7.11 -7.05 -1.60
CA TYR A 122 6.97 -6.29 -2.85
C TYR A 122 8.15 -6.54 -3.78
N TYR A 123 9.37 -6.56 -3.24
CA TYR A 123 10.55 -6.87 -4.03
C TYR A 123 10.46 -8.27 -4.65
N ILE A 124 10.15 -9.30 -3.86
CA ILE A 124 10.00 -10.68 -4.34
C ILE A 124 8.91 -10.76 -5.41
N HIS A 125 7.76 -10.12 -5.16
CA HIS A 125 6.64 -10.06 -6.09
C HIS A 125 7.05 -9.50 -7.45
N GLU A 126 7.78 -8.39 -7.46
CA GLU A 126 8.33 -7.79 -8.68
C GLU A 126 9.33 -8.72 -9.37
N ARG A 127 10.21 -9.40 -8.62
CA ARG A 127 11.18 -10.36 -9.19
C ARG A 127 10.51 -11.58 -9.81
N VAL A 128 9.44 -12.09 -9.19
CA VAL A 128 8.63 -13.20 -9.74
C VAL A 128 7.93 -12.75 -11.02
N TRP A 129 7.26 -11.60 -10.99
CA TRP A 129 6.62 -11.04 -12.18
C TRP A 129 7.61 -10.72 -13.30
N TYR A 130 8.82 -10.28 -12.97
CA TYR A 130 9.89 -10.08 -13.94
C TYR A 130 10.27 -11.37 -14.67
N LYS A 131 10.12 -12.55 -14.06
CA LYS A 131 10.37 -13.85 -14.70
C LYS A 131 9.20 -14.32 -15.58
N ILE A 132 8.01 -13.74 -15.40
CA ILE A 132 6.78 -14.14 -16.10
C ILE A 132 6.59 -13.24 -17.33
N ASN A 133 6.42 -13.83 -18.52
CA ASN A 133 6.19 -13.08 -19.76
C ASN A 133 4.69 -12.79 -20.06
N PHE A 134 3.83 -12.96 -19.06
CA PHE A 134 2.40 -12.66 -19.19
C PHE A 134 2.18 -11.19 -19.52
N GLY A 135 1.41 -10.94 -20.59
CA GLY A 135 1.12 -9.60 -21.08
C GLY A 135 2.35 -8.85 -21.60
N ILE A 136 3.33 -9.54 -22.19
CA ILE A 136 4.38 -8.94 -23.04
C ILE A 136 4.59 -9.78 -24.31
N SER A 137 4.80 -9.12 -25.46
CA SER A 137 4.79 -9.79 -26.77
C SER A 137 6.09 -10.51 -27.14
N LYS A 138 7.22 -10.15 -26.52
CA LYS A 138 8.52 -10.83 -26.67
C LYS A 138 9.51 -10.28 -25.66
N ARG A 139 10.31 -11.16 -25.06
CA ARG A 139 11.49 -10.77 -24.28
C ARG A 139 12.69 -11.08 -25.16
N ASN A 140 13.32 -10.06 -25.75
CA ASN A 140 14.62 -10.28 -26.35
C ASN A 140 15.58 -10.59 -25.19
N ASN A 141 16.14 -11.80 -25.23
CA ASN A 141 17.08 -12.32 -24.24
C ASN A 141 18.38 -11.52 -24.25
#